data_AF-A0A377XMA5-F1
#
_entry.id   AF-A0A377XMA5-F1
#
_cell.length_a   1.000
_cell.length_b   1.000
_cell.length_c   1.000
_cell.angle_alpha   90.00
_cell.angle_beta   90.00
_cell.angle_gamma   90.00
#
_symmetry.space_group_name_H-M   'P 1'
#
loop_
_entity.id
_entity.type
_entity.pdbx_description
1 polymer ?
#
loop_
_entity_poly.entity_id
_entity_poly.type
_entity_poly.pdbx_seq_one_letter_code
_entity_poly.pdbx_strand_id
1 'polypeptide(L)'
;MVIGLPLGIWLARSPRAAKIIRPLLDAMQTTPAFVYLVPIVMLFGIGNVPGVVVTIIFALPPIVRLTILGINQVPCGSDRSVALIWRQPAPAAV
;
A
#
# COMPACT_ATOMS: atom_id res chain seq x y z
N MET A 1 7.99 -4.48 1.10
CA MET A 1 7.91 -3.85 -0.25
C MET A 1 7.85 -4.85 -1.38
N VAL A 2 8.74 -5.84 -1.42
CA VAL A 2 8.76 -6.89 -2.48
C VAL A 2 7.41 -7.59 -2.67
N ILE A 3 6.63 -7.78 -1.60
CA ILE A 3 5.31 -8.43 -1.67
C ILE A 3 4.18 -7.39 -1.73
N GLY A 4 4.20 -6.38 -0.86
CA GLY A 4 3.11 -5.40 -0.74
C GLY A 4 2.88 -4.56 -2.00
N LEU A 5 3.94 -4.21 -2.73
CA LEU A 5 3.85 -3.39 -3.94
C LEU A 5 3.21 -4.14 -5.13
N PRO A 6 3.72 -5.32 -5.56
CA PRO A 6 3.07 -6.07 -6.65
C PRO A 6 1.66 -6.52 -6.28
N LEU A 7 1.42 -6.88 -5.01
CA LEU A 7 0.08 -7.19 -4.51
C LEU A 7 -0.86 -5.98 -4.65
N GLY A 8 -0.41 -4.78 -4.25
CA GLY A 8 -1.18 -3.54 -4.40
C GLY A 8 -1.49 -3.18 -5.85
N ILE A 9 -0.52 -3.35 -6.76
CA ILE A 9 -0.72 -3.14 -8.21
C ILE A 9 -1.75 -4.13 -8.78
N TRP A 10 -1.66 -5.40 -8.40
CA TRP A 10 -2.60 -6.43 -8.86
C TRP A 10 -4.02 -6.19 -8.35
N LEU A 11 -4.15 -5.80 -7.08
CA LEU A 11 -5.43 -5.44 -6.46
C LEU A 11 -6.05 -4.18 -7.06
N ALA A 12 -5.24 -3.22 -7.49
CA ALA A 12 -5.73 -2.03 -8.18
C ALA A 12 -6.34 -2.36 -9.55
N ARG A 13 -5.81 -3.37 -10.25
CA ARG A 13 -6.33 -3.80 -11.56
C ARG A 13 -7.48 -4.80 -11.49
N SER A 14 -7.65 -5.55 -10.39
CA SER A 14 -8.65 -6.62 -10.28
C SER A 14 -9.66 -6.38 -9.15
N PRO A 15 -10.91 -5.98 -9.48
CA PRO A 15 -11.98 -5.76 -8.48
C PRO A 15 -12.34 -7.04 -7.71
N ARG A 16 -12.24 -8.21 -8.36
CA ARG A 16 -12.55 -9.51 -7.74
C ARG A 16 -11.48 -9.89 -6.71
N ALA A 17 -10.20 -9.74 -7.05
CA ALA A 17 -9.11 -9.98 -6.10
C ALA A 17 -9.19 -9.01 -4.92
N ALA A 18 -9.50 -7.73 -5.20
CA ALA A 18 -9.70 -6.73 -4.17
C ALA A 18 -10.80 -7.11 -3.17
N LYS A 19 -11.94 -7.63 -3.65
CA LYS A 19 -13.06 -8.03 -2.77
C LYS A 19 -12.69 -9.15 -1.79
N ILE A 20 -11.81 -10.07 -2.19
CA ILE A 20 -11.38 -11.21 -1.37
C ILE A 20 -10.27 -10.81 -0.40
N ILE A 21 -9.31 -10.01 -0.85
CA ILE A 21 -8.09 -9.70 -0.10
C ILE A 21 -8.27 -8.51 0.85
N ARG A 22 -9.19 -7.58 0.55
CA ARG A 22 -9.49 -6.45 1.46
C ARG A 22 -9.90 -6.91 2.87
N PRO A 23 -10.84 -7.85 3.06
CA PRO A 23 -11.18 -8.36 4.39
C PRO A 23 -9.98 -8.91 5.15
N LEU A 24 -9.03 -9.57 4.46
CA LEU A 24 -7.82 -10.08 5.10
C LEU A 24 -6.91 -8.93 5.56
N LEU A 25 -6.70 -7.93 4.71
CA LEU A 25 -5.92 -6.73 5.08
C LEU A 25 -6.59 -5.94 6.20
N ASP A 26 -7.91 -5.91 6.24
CA ASP A 26 -8.69 -5.27 7.30
C ASP A 26 -8.56 -6.06 8.61
N ALA A 27 -8.61 -7.40 8.55
CA ALA A 27 -8.38 -8.27 9.71
C ALA A 27 -6.97 -8.12 10.28
N MET A 28 -5.95 -7.89 9.43
CA MET A 28 -4.58 -7.62 9.88
C MET A 28 -4.43 -6.29 10.63
N GLN A 29 -5.37 -5.34 10.46
CA GLN A 29 -5.36 -4.04 11.15
C GLN A 29 -6.22 -4.02 12.42
N THR A 30 -7.22 -4.88 12.54
CA THR A 30 -8.16 -4.89 13.69
C THR A 30 -7.69 -5.78 14.84
N THR A 31 -6.75 -6.68 14.59
CA THR A 31 -6.18 -7.59 15.58
C THR A 31 -4.99 -6.94 16.30
N PRO A 32 -4.97 -6.97 17.65
CA PRO A 32 -3.87 -6.40 18.41
C PRO A 32 -2.56 -7.20 18.22
N ALA A 33 -1.42 -6.51 18.22
CA ALA A 33 -0.11 -7.10 17.91
C ALA A 33 0.26 -8.30 18.78
N PHE A 34 -0.14 -8.28 20.06
CA PHE A 34 0.10 -9.37 21.01
C PHE A 34 -0.51 -10.71 20.54
N VAL A 35 -1.66 -10.68 19.85
CA VAL A 35 -2.32 -11.89 19.34
C VAL A 35 -1.48 -12.60 18.29
N TYR A 36 -0.75 -11.83 17.47
CA TYR A 36 0.20 -12.41 16.51
C TYR A 36 1.50 -12.86 17.18
N LEU A 37 1.94 -12.16 18.22
CA LEU A 37 3.21 -12.45 18.88
C LEU A 37 3.22 -13.84 19.55
N VAL A 38 2.13 -14.24 20.21
CA VAL A 38 2.03 -15.53 20.93
C VAL A 38 2.36 -16.74 20.04
N PRO A 39 1.67 -16.99 18.92
CA PRO A 39 1.97 -18.15 18.08
C PRO A 39 3.35 -18.04 17.41
N ILE A 40 3.79 -16.84 17.02
CA ILE A 40 5.09 -16.68 16.36
C ILE A 40 6.24 -17.00 17.33
N VAL A 41 6.14 -16.56 18.59
CA VAL A 41 7.10 -16.89 19.63
C VAL A 41 7.08 -18.39 19.95
N MET A 42 5.91 -19.04 19.91
CA MET A 42 5.82 -20.50 20.08
C MET A 42 6.53 -21.28 18.97
N LEU A 43 6.48 -20.80 17.72
CA LEU A 43 7.13 -21.46 16.58
C LEU A 43 8.63 -21.12 16.45
N PHE A 44 9.02 -19.88 16.71
CA PHE A 44 10.37 -19.37 16.42
C PHE A 44 11.20 -19.03 17.67
N GLY A 45 10.64 -19.19 18.86
CA GLY A 45 11.26 -18.81 20.12
C GLY A 45 11.25 -17.30 20.37
N ILE A 46 11.84 -16.89 21.51
CA ILE A 46 12.01 -15.49 21.87
C ILE A 46 13.24 -14.94 21.14
N GLY A 47 13.10 -13.79 20.48
CA GLY A 47 14.21 -13.14 19.79
C GLY A 47 13.75 -12.04 18.83
N ASN A 48 14.60 -11.70 17.88
CA ASN A 48 14.32 -10.65 16.89
C ASN A 48 13.32 -11.09 15.82
N VAL A 49 13.22 -12.40 15.55
CA VAL A 49 12.36 -12.96 14.49
C VAL A 49 10.88 -12.63 14.70
N PRO A 50 10.26 -12.85 15.89
CA PRO A 50 8.88 -12.43 16.14
C PRO A 50 8.60 -10.95 15.88
N GLY A 51 9.51 -10.06 16.31
CA GLY A 51 9.36 -8.62 16.12
C GLY A 51 9.36 -8.22 14.64
N VAL A 52 10.24 -8.82 13.84
CA VAL A 52 10.30 -8.58 12.39
C VAL A 52 9.02 -9.06 11.70
N VAL A 53 8.54 -10.27 12.04
CA VAL A 53 7.32 -10.83 11.42
C VAL A 53 6.10 -9.97 11.75
N VAL A 54 5.93 -9.58 13.02
CA VAL A 54 4.82 -8.68 13.43
C VAL A 54 4.89 -7.36 12.67
N THR A 55 6.07 -6.78 12.53
CA THR A 55 6.23 -5.52 11.79
C THR A 55 5.83 -5.66 10.32
N ILE A 56 6.17 -6.78 9.67
CA ILE A 56 5.77 -7.06 8.28
C ILE A 56 4.24 -7.15 8.15
N ILE A 57 3.60 -7.89 9.05
CA ILE A 57 2.14 -8.05 9.08
C ILE A 57 1.47 -6.67 9.21
N PHE A 58 1.94 -5.82 10.12
CA PHE A 58 1.37 -4.49 10.35
C PHE A 58 1.66 -3.51 9.21
N ALA A 59 2.80 -3.64 8.54
CA ALA A 59 3.17 -2.75 7.44
C ALA A 59 2.44 -3.07 6.12
N LEU A 60 2.02 -4.33 5.90
CA LEU A 60 1.41 -4.76 4.64
C LEU A 60 0.10 -4.03 4.28
N PRO A 61 -0.90 -3.94 5.17
CA PRO A 61 -2.17 -3.27 4.89
C PRO A 61 -2.06 -1.80 4.43
N PRO A 62 -1.32 -0.90 5.12
CA PRO A 62 -1.18 0.48 4.67
C PRO A 62 -0.44 0.58 3.34
N ILE A 63 0.61 -0.22 3.09
CA ILE A 63 1.35 -0.21 1.82
C ILE A 63 0.43 -0.54 0.65
N VAL A 64 -0.38 -1.59 0.79
CA VAL A 64 -1.31 -2.02 -0.26
C VAL A 64 -2.37 -0.94 -0.52
N ARG A 65 -2.96 -0.36 0.53
CA ARG A 65 -3.94 0.72 0.39
C ARG A 65 -3.35 1.96 -0.27
N LEU A 66 -2.17 2.39 0.16
CA LEU A 66 -1.47 3.54 -0.43
C LEU A 66 -1.13 3.30 -1.90
N THR A 67 -0.77 2.06 -2.28
CA THR A 67 -0.50 1.71 -3.68
C THR A 67 -1.76 1.81 -4.53
N ILE A 68 -2.89 1.27 -4.05
CA ILE A 68 -4.18 1.35 -4.75
C ILE A 68 -4.63 2.82 -4.90
N LEU A 69 -4.53 3.61 -3.83
CA LEU A 69 -4.84 5.04 -3.85
C LEU A 69 -3.93 5.78 -4.83
N GLY A 70 -2.62 5.54 -4.79
CA GLY A 70 -1.65 6.17 -5.68
C GLY A 70 -1.94 5.88 -7.15
N ILE A 71 -2.31 4.64 -7.50
CA ILE A 71 -2.70 4.28 -8.87
C ILE A 71 -3.99 4.99 -9.29
N ASN A 72 -4.99 5.04 -8.41
CA ASN A 72 -6.28 5.66 -8.71
C ASN A 72 -6.24 7.20 -8.72
N GLN A 73 -5.26 7.81 -8.04
CA GLN A 73 -5.12 9.27 -7.98
C GLN A 73 -4.45 9.87 -9.20
N VAL A 74 -3.93 9.07 -10.14
CA VAL A 74 -3.41 9.58 -11.43
C VAL A 74 -4.59 10.07 -12.27
N PRO A 75 -4.80 11.39 -12.43
CA PRO A 75 -5.94 11.89 -13.17
C PRO A 75 -5.75 11.58 -14.64
N CYS A 76 -6.76 10.98 -15.27
CA CYS A 76 -6.83 10.84 -16.74
C CYS A 76 -6.83 12.19 -17.47
N GLY A 77 -6.97 13.31 -16.74
CA GLY A 77 -6.87 14.68 -17.24
C GLY A 77 -5.64 15.47 -16.79
N SER A 78 -4.61 14.84 -16.18
CA SER A 78 -3.35 15.53 -15.84
C SER A 78 -2.70 16.21 -17.04
N ASP A 79 -2.98 15.68 -18.23
CA ASP A 79 -2.58 16.24 -19.52
C ASP A 79 -3.08 17.68 -19.72
N ARG A 80 -4.25 18.07 -19.19
CA ARG A 80 -4.80 19.43 -19.40
C ARG A 80 -4.10 20.48 -18.53
N SER A 81 -3.72 20.13 -17.31
CA SER A 81 -2.95 21.03 -16.42
C SER A 81 -1.50 21.15 -16.87
N VAL A 82 -0.89 20.07 -17.37
CA VAL A 82 0.45 20.08 -17.96
C VAL A 82 0.45 20.80 -19.32
N ALA A 83 -0.57 20.60 -20.14
CA ALA A 83 -0.74 21.34 -21.39
C ALA A 83 -0.91 22.84 -21.16
N LEU A 84 -1.53 23.27 -20.05
CA LEU A 84 -1.61 24.69 -19.68
C LEU A 84 -0.27 25.27 -19.24
N ILE A 85 0.63 24.47 -18.67
CA ILE A 85 2.01 24.89 -18.36
C ILE A 85 2.78 25.15 -19.66
N TRP A 86 2.63 24.28 -20.66
CA TRP A 86 3.27 24.46 -21.97
C TRP A 86 2.60 25.52 -22.86
N ARG A 87 1.38 25.96 -22.52
CA ARG A 87 0.63 26.98 -23.27
C ARG A 87 0.87 28.40 -22.78
N GLN A 88 1.63 28.58 -21.69
CA GLN A 88 2.06 29.89 -21.24
C GLN A 88 3.24 30.35 -22.11
N PRO A 89 3.11 31.44 -22.88
CA PRO A 89 4.28 32.06 -23.51
C PRO A 89 5.25 32.46 -22.38
N ALA A 90 6.53 32.13 -22.55
CA ALA A 90 7.57 32.39 -21.56
C ALA A 90 7.49 33.85 -21.07
N PRO A 91 7.62 34.12 -19.76
CA PRO A 91 7.62 35.48 -19.26
C PRO A 91 8.74 36.23 -19.99
N ALA A 92 8.34 37.23 -20.79
CA ALA A 92 9.29 38.13 -21.43
C ALA A 92 10.13 38.72 -20.30
N ALA A 93 11.42 38.41 -20.32
CA ALA A 93 12.38 38.87 -19.35
C ALA A 93 12.28 40.40 -19.24
N VAL A 94 11.90 40.88 -18.05
CA VAL A 94 12.00 42.27 -17.60
C VAL A 94 12.90 42.27 -16.38
#